data_AF-A0A3N0Y806-F1
#
_entry.id   AF-A0A3N0Y806-F1
#
_cell.length_a   1.000
_cell.length_b   1.000
_cell.length_c   1.000
_cell.angle_alpha   90.00
_cell.angle_beta   90.00
_cell.angle_gamma   90.00
#
_symmetry.space_group_name_H-M   'P 1'
#
loop_
_entity.id
_entity.type
_entity.pdbx_description
1 polymer ?
#
loop_
_entity_poly.entity_id
_entity_poly.type
_entity_poly.pdbx_seq_one_letter_code
_entity_poly.pdbx_strand_id
1 'polypeptide(L)'
;MSDEDCAAAGDRSSLSGLLIASHAPLDDAQRAGRMKCSRCGASRMFYCYSCCALVGLEPRDVPSVKLPVKIDIIKHPNETDGKSTAVQARLLAPQDVNIYTYPCIPEMDQSAENIVLVFPGPDAMTVEELWEYFSAGGAQRVKRLKAASETRTCPIQRVVFIDSTWNQTTRIITDERLQALPNVELKSRRTCFWRHQKGCPDTYLATIEAVYYFLKDLHSHYFSEYTGEYDNLLFFFSFLHKLINKAKQAAGKV
;
A
#
# COMPACT_ATOMS: atom_id res chain seq x y z
N MET A 1 6.28 32.52 19.86
CA MET A 1 7.43 31.59 19.84
C MET A 1 7.47 31.02 18.44
N SER A 2 8.53 31.36 17.73
CA SER A 2 8.68 31.36 16.27
C SER A 2 8.86 29.96 15.67
N ASP A 3 8.38 29.84 14.42
CA ASP A 3 8.28 28.66 13.56
C ASP A 3 9.63 28.11 12.99
N GLU A 4 10.76 28.19 13.71
CA GLU A 4 12.08 27.87 13.14
C GLU A 4 12.82 26.63 13.70
N ASP A 5 12.28 25.88 14.67
CA ASP A 5 13.06 24.81 15.35
C ASP A 5 12.63 23.36 15.07
N CYS A 6 12.05 23.04 13.90
CA CYS A 6 11.78 21.63 13.52
C CYS A 6 12.79 21.01 12.53
N ALA A 7 13.86 21.74 12.18
CA ALA A 7 14.82 21.32 11.17
C ALA A 7 16.16 20.83 11.76
N ALA A 8 16.16 19.93 12.76
CA ALA A 8 17.41 19.26 13.18
C ALA A 8 17.17 18.02 14.07
N ALA A 9 16.66 16.92 13.51
CA ALA A 9 16.90 15.60 14.07
C ALA A 9 17.00 14.59 12.91
N GLY A 10 18.18 13.97 12.77
CA GLY A 10 18.61 13.25 11.57
C GLY A 10 17.63 12.19 11.07
N ASP A 11 17.05 12.45 9.91
CA ASP A 11 16.19 11.54 9.18
C ASP A 11 17.04 10.41 8.56
N ARG A 12 17.17 9.29 9.29
CA ARG A 12 17.35 8.01 8.61
C ARG A 12 16.05 7.77 7.85
N SER A 13 16.01 8.17 6.57
CA SER A 13 14.87 7.99 5.68
C SER A 13 14.28 6.59 5.89
N SER A 14 12.97 6.50 6.12
CA SER A 14 12.28 5.21 6.35
C SER A 14 12.41 4.23 5.16
N LEU A 15 12.98 4.68 4.04
CA LEU A 15 13.32 3.89 2.86
C LEU A 15 14.77 3.34 2.88
N SER A 16 15.57 3.68 3.90
CA SER A 16 16.94 3.16 4.06
C SER A 16 16.94 1.70 4.51
N GLY A 17 17.86 0.91 3.95
CA GLY A 17 18.01 -0.51 4.29
C GLY A 17 16.99 -1.46 3.63
N LEU A 18 16.10 -0.95 2.78
CA LEU A 18 15.18 -1.79 2.00
C LEU A 18 15.93 -2.55 0.89
N LEU A 19 15.62 -3.83 0.70
CA LEU A 19 16.14 -4.68 -0.37
C LEU A 19 15.31 -4.51 -1.65
N ILE A 20 15.51 -3.37 -2.31
CA ILE A 20 14.80 -3.01 -3.55
C ILE A 20 15.66 -3.37 -4.77
N ALA A 21 15.02 -3.91 -5.81
CA ALA A 21 15.64 -4.19 -7.10
C ALA A 21 16.28 -2.93 -7.72
N SER A 22 17.23 -3.12 -8.62
CA SER A 22 17.92 -2.00 -9.28
C SER A 22 16.93 -1.09 -10.02
N HIS A 23 17.07 0.22 -9.80
CA HIS A 23 16.30 1.24 -10.52
C HIS A 23 16.81 1.53 -11.94
N ALA A 24 17.83 0.83 -12.43
CA ALA A 24 18.39 1.07 -13.77
C ALA A 24 17.32 1.10 -14.90
N PRO A 25 16.31 0.21 -14.94
CA PRO A 25 15.24 0.30 -15.93
C PRO A 25 14.40 1.58 -15.82
N LEU A 26 14.18 2.09 -14.60
CA LEU A 26 13.48 3.36 -14.39
C LEU A 26 14.33 4.55 -14.80
N ASP A 27 15.63 4.52 -14.54
CA ASP A 27 16.57 5.54 -15.03
C ASP A 27 16.61 5.57 -16.56
N ASP A 28 16.58 4.41 -17.22
CA ASP A 28 16.57 4.29 -18.68
C ASP A 28 15.27 4.82 -19.27
N ALA A 29 14.13 4.42 -18.70
CA ALA A 29 12.81 4.94 -19.08
C ALA A 29 12.72 6.45 -18.86
N GLN A 30 13.28 6.99 -17.78
CA GLN A 30 13.32 8.42 -17.52
C GLN A 30 14.10 9.18 -18.61
N ARG A 31 15.22 8.63 -19.08
CA ARG A 31 16.02 9.23 -20.17
C ARG A 31 15.30 9.18 -21.51
N ALA A 32 14.59 8.09 -21.79
CA ALA A 32 13.76 7.96 -22.99
C ALA A 32 12.54 8.90 -22.99
N GLY A 33 12.07 9.31 -21.81
CA GLY A 33 10.99 10.26 -21.65
C GLY A 33 9.60 9.62 -21.72
N ARG A 34 8.57 10.46 -21.80
CA ARG A 34 7.18 9.98 -21.75
C ARG A 34 6.80 9.22 -23.02
N MET A 35 6.15 8.07 -22.85
CA MET A 35 5.61 7.25 -23.94
C MET A 35 4.08 7.14 -23.86
N LYS A 36 3.47 6.62 -24.92
CA LYS A 36 2.01 6.40 -25.01
C LYS A 36 1.65 5.06 -24.37
N CYS A 37 0.65 5.04 -23.50
CA CYS A 37 0.09 3.80 -22.98
C CYS A 37 -0.55 3.00 -24.11
N SER A 38 -0.22 1.71 -24.23
CA SER A 38 -0.76 0.82 -25.26
C SER A 38 -2.27 0.56 -25.13
N ARG A 39 -2.86 0.80 -23.95
CA ARG A 39 -4.29 0.58 -23.69
C ARG A 39 -5.15 1.81 -23.98
N CYS A 40 -4.75 2.99 -23.52
CA CYS A 40 -5.57 4.21 -23.62
C CYS A 40 -4.93 5.35 -24.43
N GLY A 41 -3.71 5.18 -24.95
CA GLY A 41 -3.00 6.21 -25.70
C GLY A 41 -2.55 7.43 -24.88
N ALA A 42 -2.77 7.45 -23.56
CA ALA A 42 -2.36 8.57 -22.72
C ALA A 42 -0.83 8.62 -22.56
N SER A 43 -0.25 9.82 -22.58
CA SER A 43 1.20 10.01 -22.37
C SER A 43 1.55 9.85 -20.89
N ARG A 44 2.49 8.94 -20.58
CA ARG A 44 2.91 8.56 -19.22
C ARG A 44 4.42 8.33 -19.20
N MET A 45 5.04 8.42 -18.01
CA MET A 45 6.48 8.17 -17.85
C MET A 45 6.77 6.68 -17.65
N PHE A 46 6.42 6.12 -16.48
CA PHE A 46 6.74 4.73 -16.10
C PHE A 46 5.56 3.78 -16.18
N TYR A 47 4.36 4.28 -15.91
CA TYR A 47 3.14 3.49 -15.88
C TYR A 47 1.90 4.36 -16.06
N CYS A 48 0.84 3.73 -16.56
CA CYS A 48 -0.48 4.32 -16.68
C CYS A 48 -1.28 4.06 -15.40
N TYR A 49 -1.52 5.13 -14.64
CA TYR A 49 -2.32 5.10 -13.43
C TYR A 49 -3.81 4.77 -13.66
N SER A 50 -4.34 5.02 -14.86
CA SER A 50 -5.75 4.71 -15.17
C SER A 50 -5.93 3.26 -15.65
N CYS A 51 -4.96 2.73 -16.42
CA CYS A 51 -5.06 1.38 -16.97
C CYS A 51 -4.33 0.32 -16.15
N CYS A 52 -3.64 0.72 -15.07
CA CYS A 52 -2.75 -0.14 -14.27
C CYS A 52 -1.79 -0.95 -15.15
N ALA A 53 -1.04 -0.27 -16.02
CA ALA A 53 -0.14 -0.90 -16.99
C ALA A 53 1.21 -0.19 -17.04
N LEU A 54 2.29 -0.95 -17.22
CA LEU A 54 3.62 -0.41 -17.47
C LEU A 54 3.65 0.41 -18.77
N VAL A 55 4.49 1.45 -18.79
CA VAL A 55 4.72 2.31 -19.96
C VAL A 55 6.21 2.57 -20.06
N GLY A 56 6.81 2.20 -21.19
CA GLY A 56 8.25 2.34 -21.39
C GLY A 56 9.12 1.39 -20.56
N LEU A 57 8.51 0.34 -20.02
CA LEU A 57 9.15 -0.70 -19.22
C LEU A 57 8.63 -2.07 -19.63
N GLU A 58 9.49 -3.06 -19.65
CA GLU A 58 9.10 -4.45 -19.90
C GLU A 58 8.80 -5.17 -18.58
N PRO A 59 7.85 -6.13 -18.55
CA PRO A 59 7.52 -6.85 -17.31
C PRO A 59 8.71 -7.54 -16.62
N ARG A 60 9.72 -7.97 -17.40
CA ARG A 60 10.94 -8.61 -16.86
C ARG A 60 11.86 -7.63 -16.13
N ASP A 61 11.73 -6.34 -16.38
CA ASP A 61 12.58 -5.29 -15.82
C ASP A 61 11.99 -4.69 -14.53
N VAL A 62 10.79 -5.14 -14.13
CA VAL A 62 10.07 -4.68 -12.95
C VAL A 62 9.91 -5.87 -12.00
N PRO A 63 10.21 -5.72 -10.70
CA PRO A 63 10.06 -6.83 -9.76
C PRO A 63 8.58 -7.23 -9.62
N SER A 64 8.35 -8.53 -9.48
CA SER A 64 7.04 -9.08 -9.11
C SER A 64 7.08 -9.54 -7.66
N VAL A 65 6.11 -9.10 -6.87
CA VAL A 65 5.94 -9.43 -5.46
C VAL A 65 4.74 -10.35 -5.31
N LYS A 66 4.91 -11.45 -4.60
CA LYS A 66 3.81 -12.33 -4.19
C LYS A 66 3.41 -12.01 -2.77
N LEU A 67 2.12 -11.83 -2.52
CA LEU A 67 1.62 -11.46 -1.20
C LEU A 67 1.07 -12.68 -0.43
N PRO A 68 1.15 -12.66 0.91
CA PRO A 68 0.57 -13.71 1.74
C PRO A 68 -0.97 -13.66 1.81
N VAL A 69 -1.57 -12.54 1.38
CA VAL A 69 -3.00 -12.25 1.44
C VAL A 69 -3.46 -11.54 0.16
N LYS A 70 -4.75 -11.65 -0.17
CA LYS A 70 -5.36 -10.82 -1.21
C LYS A 70 -5.59 -9.41 -0.69
N ILE A 71 -5.44 -8.42 -1.57
CA ILE A 71 -5.62 -7.01 -1.26
C ILE A 71 -6.62 -6.42 -2.24
N ASP A 72 -7.67 -5.80 -1.71
CA ASP A 72 -8.61 -5.01 -2.49
C ASP A 72 -8.50 -3.55 -2.07
N ILE A 73 -8.18 -2.66 -3.01
CA ILE A 73 -8.06 -1.22 -2.77
C ILE A 73 -9.29 -0.52 -3.34
N ILE A 74 -10.05 0.17 -2.47
CA ILE A 74 -11.23 0.95 -2.86
C ILE A 74 -10.80 2.40 -3.07
N LYS A 75 -10.66 2.80 -4.32
CA LYS A 75 -10.25 4.14 -4.73
C LYS A 75 -11.45 5.09 -4.80
N HIS A 76 -11.28 6.30 -4.27
CA HIS A 76 -12.26 7.36 -4.43
C HIS A 76 -12.27 7.90 -5.88
N PRO A 77 -13.45 8.12 -6.49
CA PRO A 77 -13.56 8.55 -7.88
C PRO A 77 -12.91 9.92 -8.14
N ASN A 78 -12.88 10.80 -7.12
CA ASN A 78 -12.23 12.11 -7.22
C ASN A 78 -10.76 12.10 -6.75
N GLU A 79 -10.21 10.94 -6.38
CA GLU A 79 -8.77 10.84 -6.10
C GLU A 79 -8.01 11.08 -7.41
N THR A 80 -7.05 11.99 -7.38
CA THR A 80 -6.27 12.33 -8.58
C THR A 80 -5.38 11.15 -8.94
N ASP A 81 -5.65 10.46 -10.04
CA ASP A 81 -4.92 9.24 -10.40
C ASP A 81 -3.38 9.41 -10.41
N GLY A 82 -2.89 10.58 -10.85
CA GLY A 82 -1.45 10.87 -10.87
C GLY A 82 -0.81 11.09 -9.49
N LYS A 83 -1.60 11.16 -8.41
CA LYS A 83 -1.18 11.23 -7.00
C LYS A 83 -1.34 9.90 -6.26
N SER A 84 -2.27 9.06 -6.69
CA SER A 84 -2.50 7.73 -6.12
C SER A 84 -1.25 6.85 -6.21
N THR A 85 -0.96 6.16 -5.11
CA THR A 85 0.10 5.14 -5.05
C THR A 85 -0.47 3.71 -5.11
N ALA A 86 -1.79 3.54 -5.06
CA ALA A 86 -2.46 2.24 -5.17
C ALA A 86 -2.04 1.47 -6.43
N VAL A 87 -1.88 2.18 -7.56
CA VAL A 87 -1.47 1.55 -8.83
C VAL A 87 -0.11 0.86 -8.74
N GLN A 88 0.79 1.31 -7.88
CA GLN A 88 2.10 0.68 -7.70
C GLN A 88 1.93 -0.74 -7.14
N ALA A 89 1.05 -0.92 -6.15
CA ALA A 89 0.72 -2.24 -5.60
C ALA A 89 0.15 -3.17 -6.68
N ARG A 90 -0.77 -2.66 -7.52
CA ARG A 90 -1.36 -3.44 -8.63
C ARG A 90 -0.33 -3.85 -9.69
N LEU A 91 0.65 -3.00 -9.98
CA LEU A 91 1.71 -3.30 -10.95
C LEU A 91 2.70 -4.33 -10.43
N LEU A 92 3.04 -4.25 -9.15
CA LEU A 92 4.07 -5.07 -8.51
C LEU A 92 3.53 -6.41 -8.00
N ALA A 93 2.26 -6.49 -7.64
CA ALA A 93 1.60 -7.72 -7.18
C ALA A 93 0.27 -7.99 -7.92
N PRO A 94 0.29 -8.15 -9.26
CA PRO A 94 -0.92 -8.21 -10.09
C PRO A 94 -1.81 -9.44 -9.85
N GLN A 95 -1.29 -10.48 -9.19
CA GLN A 95 -2.09 -11.66 -8.84
C GLN A 95 -2.84 -11.50 -7.53
N ASP A 96 -2.39 -10.58 -6.67
CA ASP A 96 -2.85 -10.48 -5.28
C ASP A 96 -3.55 -9.16 -4.96
N VAL A 97 -3.30 -8.09 -5.73
CA VAL A 97 -3.87 -6.77 -5.49
C VAL A 97 -4.89 -6.41 -6.56
N ASN A 98 -6.12 -6.05 -6.20
CA ASN A 98 -7.09 -5.43 -7.12
C ASN A 98 -7.38 -3.97 -6.70
N ILE A 99 -7.80 -3.16 -7.67
CA ILE A 99 -8.23 -1.78 -7.43
C ILE A 99 -9.64 -1.61 -7.99
N TYR A 100 -10.55 -1.12 -7.16
CA TYR A 100 -11.93 -0.81 -7.53
C TYR A 100 -12.17 0.69 -7.34
N THR A 101 -13.00 1.29 -8.20
CA THR A 101 -13.40 2.68 -8.03
C THR A 101 -14.78 2.74 -7.35
N TYR A 102 -14.87 3.40 -6.21
CA TYR A 102 -16.13 3.58 -5.47
C TYR A 102 -17.20 4.25 -6.37
N PRO A 103 -18.47 3.78 -6.36
CA PRO A 103 -19.10 2.87 -5.39
C PRO A 103 -18.96 1.36 -5.68
N CYS A 104 -18.14 0.97 -6.65
CA CYS A 104 -17.86 -0.44 -6.92
C CYS A 104 -16.95 -1.00 -5.81
N ILE A 105 -17.49 -1.89 -4.99
CA ILE A 105 -16.77 -2.67 -3.96
C ILE A 105 -17.02 -4.14 -4.29
N PRO A 106 -16.00 -5.01 -4.27
CA PRO A 106 -16.18 -6.44 -4.53
C PRO A 106 -17.11 -7.07 -3.49
N GLU A 107 -17.68 -8.21 -3.83
CA GLU A 107 -18.39 -9.04 -2.86
C GLU A 107 -17.41 -9.56 -1.81
N MET A 108 -17.76 -9.40 -0.54
CA MET A 108 -16.94 -9.74 0.61
C MET A 108 -17.69 -10.73 1.48
N ASP A 109 -17.56 -12.02 1.16
CA ASP A 109 -18.18 -13.09 1.91
C ASP A 109 -17.38 -13.39 3.18
N GLN A 110 -17.71 -12.67 4.26
CA GLN A 110 -17.16 -12.90 5.60
C GLN A 110 -17.52 -14.27 6.18
N SER A 111 -18.35 -15.06 5.50
CA SER A 111 -18.62 -16.45 5.86
C SER A 111 -17.62 -17.45 5.29
N ALA A 112 -16.91 -17.07 4.21
CA ALA A 112 -15.94 -17.91 3.53
C ALA A 112 -14.48 -17.45 3.74
N GLU A 113 -14.27 -16.17 4.01
CA GLU A 113 -12.94 -15.56 4.17
C GLU A 113 -12.86 -14.68 5.42
N ASN A 114 -11.71 -14.65 6.08
CA ASN A 114 -11.41 -13.65 7.09
C ASN A 114 -10.88 -12.40 6.38
N ILE A 115 -11.72 -11.37 6.39
CA ILE A 115 -11.52 -10.11 5.69
C ILE A 115 -11.40 -9.01 6.73
N VAL A 116 -10.38 -8.15 6.58
CA VAL A 116 -10.16 -6.99 7.45
C VAL A 116 -10.09 -5.71 6.64
N LEU A 117 -10.44 -4.59 7.26
CA LEU A 117 -10.24 -3.25 6.71
C LEU A 117 -9.10 -2.56 7.43
N VAL A 118 -8.08 -2.08 6.71
CA VAL A 118 -7.03 -1.25 7.30
C VAL A 118 -7.49 0.20 7.32
N PHE A 119 -7.97 0.64 8.48
CA PHE A 119 -8.43 2.01 8.69
C PHE A 119 -8.46 2.34 10.20
N PRO A 120 -7.89 3.49 10.62
CA PRO A 120 -7.88 3.88 12.03
C PRO A 120 -9.30 4.17 12.53
N GLY A 121 -9.60 3.79 13.77
CA GLY A 121 -10.92 3.97 14.37
C GLY A 121 -10.92 3.65 15.86
N PRO A 122 -11.96 4.08 16.60
CA PRO A 122 -12.02 3.88 18.06
C PRO A 122 -12.01 2.40 18.48
N ASP A 123 -12.54 1.52 17.64
CA ASP A 123 -12.61 0.07 17.86
C ASP A 123 -11.62 -0.71 16.96
N ALA A 124 -10.63 -0.01 16.38
CA ALA A 124 -9.65 -0.65 15.50
C ALA A 124 -8.68 -1.52 16.31
N MET A 125 -8.41 -2.72 15.81
CA MET A 125 -7.49 -3.68 16.42
C MET A 125 -6.08 -3.51 15.87
N THR A 126 -5.10 -4.03 16.59
CA THR A 126 -3.74 -4.25 16.11
C THR A 126 -3.66 -5.53 15.27
N VAL A 127 -2.59 -5.68 14.47
CA VAL A 127 -2.32 -6.91 13.70
C VAL A 127 -2.11 -8.14 14.60
N GLU A 128 -1.65 -7.92 15.84
CA GLU A 128 -1.39 -8.94 16.86
C GLU A 128 -2.71 -9.61 17.32
N GLU A 129 -3.76 -8.82 17.49
CA GLU A 129 -5.07 -9.25 17.99
C GLU A 129 -5.86 -10.07 16.95
N LEU A 130 -5.49 -10.02 15.67
CA LEU A 130 -6.18 -10.72 14.59
C LEU A 130 -6.24 -12.24 14.80
N TRP A 131 -5.20 -12.84 15.39
CA TRP A 131 -5.22 -14.26 15.70
C TRP A 131 -6.36 -14.61 16.63
N GLU A 132 -6.48 -13.89 17.74
CA GLU A 132 -7.51 -14.16 18.75
C GLU A 132 -8.90 -13.82 18.20
N TYR A 133 -9.05 -12.71 17.48
CA TYR A 133 -10.31 -12.33 16.86
C TYR A 133 -10.87 -13.44 15.95
N PHE A 134 -10.03 -14.02 15.09
CA PHE A 134 -10.45 -15.08 14.16
C PHE A 134 -10.36 -16.49 14.75
N SER A 135 -9.78 -16.68 15.94
CA SER A 135 -9.67 -17.98 16.63
C SER A 135 -10.68 -18.16 17.78
N ALA A 136 -11.10 -17.07 18.45
CA ALA A 136 -11.94 -17.09 19.64
C ALA A 136 -13.44 -17.23 19.32
N GLY A 137 -13.86 -16.91 18.10
CA GLY A 137 -15.20 -17.23 17.61
C GLY A 137 -15.27 -18.70 17.19
N GLY A 138 -15.99 -19.54 17.94
CA GLY A 138 -16.21 -20.98 17.65
C GLY A 138 -16.91 -21.32 16.32
N ALA A 139 -16.87 -20.44 15.32
CA ALA A 139 -17.22 -20.75 13.94
C ALA A 139 -15.94 -20.98 13.13
N GLN A 140 -15.54 -22.24 12.97
CA GLN A 140 -14.73 -22.65 11.82
C GLN A 140 -15.51 -22.30 10.54
N ARG A 141 -15.32 -21.09 10.01
CA ARG A 141 -15.97 -20.65 8.76
C ARG A 141 -15.23 -21.08 7.51
N VAL A 142 -13.97 -21.52 7.64
CA VAL A 142 -13.18 -22.01 6.50
C VAL A 142 -12.71 -23.44 6.79
N LYS A 143 -13.06 -24.39 5.89
CA LYS A 143 -12.56 -25.78 5.97
C LYS A 143 -11.03 -25.75 5.93
N ARG A 144 -10.38 -26.00 7.07
CA ARG A 144 -8.93 -26.17 7.17
C ARG A 144 -8.46 -27.22 6.17
N LEU A 145 -7.70 -26.83 5.15
CA LEU A 145 -6.75 -27.74 4.52
C LEU A 145 -5.64 -27.99 5.52
N LYS A 146 -5.48 -29.26 5.89
CA LYS A 146 -4.64 -29.74 6.99
C LYS A 146 -3.16 -29.53 6.64
N ALA A 147 -2.55 -28.43 7.07
CA ALA A 147 -1.10 -28.27 7.07
C ALA A 147 -0.56 -28.69 8.45
N ALA A 148 0.33 -29.67 8.46
CA ALA A 148 1.07 -30.12 9.63
C ALA A 148 2.36 -29.32 9.76
N SER A 149 2.37 -28.29 10.62
CA SER A 149 3.59 -27.66 11.15
C SER A 149 3.22 -26.72 12.30
N GLU A 150 4.11 -26.58 13.28
CA GLU A 150 3.96 -25.76 14.50
C GLU A 150 4.08 -24.24 14.26
N THR A 151 3.86 -23.77 13.03
CA THR A 151 3.82 -22.35 12.68
C THR A 151 2.40 -21.81 12.78
N ARG A 152 2.21 -20.65 13.43
CA ARG A 152 0.92 -19.94 13.41
C ARG A 152 0.61 -19.57 11.96
N THR A 153 -0.32 -20.26 11.32
CA THR A 153 -0.77 -19.91 9.96
C THR A 153 -1.46 -18.55 9.99
N CYS A 154 -1.11 -17.61 9.11
CA CYS A 154 -1.79 -16.32 9.06
C CYS A 154 -3.31 -16.50 8.95
N PRO A 155 -4.12 -15.90 9.85
CA PRO A 155 -5.56 -16.10 9.87
C PRO A 155 -6.28 -15.30 8.78
N ILE A 156 -5.63 -14.30 8.18
CA ILE A 156 -6.23 -13.37 7.23
C ILE A 156 -6.09 -13.92 5.81
N GLN A 157 -7.16 -13.87 5.02
CA GLN A 157 -7.11 -14.18 3.59
C GLN A 157 -7.15 -12.92 2.74
N ARG A 158 -7.85 -11.88 3.19
CA ARG A 158 -8.08 -10.67 2.40
C ARG A 158 -8.05 -9.40 3.24
N VAL A 159 -7.50 -8.34 2.66
CA VAL A 159 -7.34 -7.03 3.30
C VAL A 159 -7.88 -5.95 2.39
N VAL A 160 -8.67 -5.04 2.95
CA VAL A 160 -9.22 -3.90 2.24
C VAL A 160 -8.49 -2.63 2.65
N PHE A 161 -8.15 -1.79 1.66
CA PHE A 161 -7.60 -0.45 1.87
C PHE A 161 -8.46 0.59 1.16
N ILE A 162 -8.41 1.84 1.63
CA ILE A 162 -9.05 2.99 0.97
C ILE A 162 -7.98 3.88 0.34
N ASP A 163 -8.10 4.18 -0.95
CA ASP A 163 -7.23 5.11 -1.67
C ASP A 163 -7.97 6.44 -1.92
N SER A 164 -7.75 7.40 -1.03
CA SER A 164 -8.34 8.74 -1.11
C SER A 164 -7.55 9.75 -0.31
N THR A 165 -7.76 11.04 -0.59
CA THR A 165 -7.44 12.09 0.39
C THR A 165 -8.24 11.87 1.69
N TRP A 166 -7.65 12.21 2.83
CA TRP A 166 -8.29 12.05 4.15
C TRP A 166 -9.62 12.81 4.27
N ASN A 167 -9.72 13.98 3.64
CA ASN A 167 -10.96 14.76 3.60
C ASN A 167 -12.09 14.08 2.79
N GLN A 168 -11.75 13.17 1.87
CA GLN A 168 -12.72 12.45 1.03
C GLN A 168 -13.07 11.07 1.60
N THR A 169 -12.23 10.51 2.47
CA THR A 169 -12.36 9.14 2.97
C THR A 169 -13.70 8.87 3.65
N THR A 170 -14.30 9.87 4.32
CA THR A 170 -15.59 9.74 5.00
C THR A 170 -16.68 9.14 4.11
N ARG A 171 -16.71 9.46 2.80
CA ARG A 171 -17.71 8.92 1.88
C ARG A 171 -17.60 7.41 1.65
N ILE A 172 -16.38 6.89 1.71
CA ILE A 172 -16.12 5.47 1.48
C ILE A 172 -16.25 4.70 2.79
N ILE A 173 -15.62 5.19 3.85
CA ILE A 173 -15.59 4.48 5.14
C ILE A 173 -16.99 4.28 5.73
N THR A 174 -17.96 5.17 5.48
CA THR A 174 -19.34 5.02 5.95
C THR A 174 -20.18 4.04 5.12
N ASP A 175 -19.65 3.41 4.07
CA ASP A 175 -20.36 2.39 3.31
C ASP A 175 -20.57 1.14 4.18
N GLU A 176 -21.82 0.65 4.25
CA GLU A 176 -22.21 -0.46 5.12
C GLU A 176 -21.38 -1.73 4.86
N ARG A 177 -20.95 -1.96 3.61
CA ARG A 177 -20.10 -3.12 3.25
C ARG A 177 -18.73 -3.06 3.93
N LEU A 178 -18.19 -1.86 4.15
CA LEU A 178 -16.91 -1.64 4.82
C LEU A 178 -17.06 -1.54 6.33
N GLN A 179 -18.15 -0.91 6.83
CA GLN A 179 -18.46 -0.85 8.26
C GLN A 179 -18.73 -2.24 8.88
N ALA A 180 -19.14 -3.21 8.07
CA ALA A 180 -19.31 -4.58 8.51
C ALA A 180 -18.00 -5.36 8.71
N LEU A 181 -16.84 -4.80 8.32
CA LEU A 181 -15.55 -5.46 8.46
C LEU A 181 -14.88 -5.09 9.80
N PRO A 182 -14.11 -6.01 10.41
CA PRO A 182 -13.20 -5.64 11.49
C PRO A 182 -12.10 -4.68 11.00
N ASN A 183 -11.89 -3.61 11.75
CA ASN A 183 -10.87 -2.61 11.46
C ASN A 183 -9.52 -2.98 12.08
N VAL A 184 -8.45 -2.69 11.33
CA VAL A 184 -7.07 -2.79 11.79
C VAL A 184 -6.40 -1.43 11.68
N GLU A 185 -5.82 -0.98 12.77
CA GLU A 185 -4.96 0.21 12.80
C GLU A 185 -3.49 -0.23 12.73
N LEU A 186 -2.71 0.51 11.94
CA LEU A 186 -1.27 0.33 11.88
C LEU A 186 -0.60 1.11 13.01
N LYS A 187 0.48 0.56 13.57
CA LYS A 187 1.35 1.29 14.50
C LYS A 187 1.77 2.63 13.87
N SER A 188 1.84 3.69 14.67
CA SER A 188 2.25 5.02 14.21
C SER A 188 3.57 4.96 13.44
N ARG A 189 3.53 5.37 12.16
CA ARG A 189 4.68 5.39 11.25
C ARG A 189 4.75 6.74 10.59
N ARG A 190 5.96 7.21 10.27
CA ARG A 190 6.15 8.45 9.52
C ARG A 190 6.17 8.14 8.03
N THR A 191 5.40 8.88 7.25
CA THR A 191 5.35 8.78 5.80
C THR A 191 6.60 9.40 5.17
N CYS A 192 7.08 8.79 4.08
CA CYS A 192 8.04 9.40 3.15
C CYS A 192 7.32 10.00 1.92
N PHE A 193 5.99 10.15 1.95
CA PHE A 193 5.22 10.63 0.81
C PHE A 193 5.47 12.11 0.53
N TRP A 194 5.82 12.45 -0.69
CA TRP A 194 6.30 13.80 -1.03
C TRP A 194 5.19 14.82 -1.32
N ARG A 195 3.91 14.41 -1.35
CA ARG A 195 2.75 15.29 -1.62
C ARG A 195 1.87 15.46 -0.38
N HIS A 196 2.47 15.96 0.69
CA HIS A 196 1.76 16.26 1.94
C HIS A 196 0.58 17.20 1.72
N GLN A 197 -0.52 16.93 2.42
CA GLN A 197 -1.66 17.83 2.50
C GLN A 197 -1.46 18.78 3.69
N LYS A 198 -1.74 20.06 3.49
CA LYS A 198 -1.57 21.07 4.54
C LYS A 198 -2.44 20.71 5.75
N GLY A 199 -1.83 20.64 6.93
CA GLY A 199 -2.52 20.33 8.18
C GLY A 199 -2.73 18.83 8.45
N CYS A 200 -2.29 17.94 7.57
CA CYS A 200 -2.26 16.51 7.85
C CYS A 200 -0.96 16.12 8.59
N PRO A 201 -1.04 15.31 9.66
CA PRO A 201 0.15 14.76 10.32
C PRO A 201 1.02 13.95 9.35
N ASP A 202 2.31 13.85 9.63
CA ASP A 202 3.23 12.98 8.90
C ASP A 202 3.03 11.48 9.24
N THR A 203 2.05 11.16 10.08
CA THR A 203 1.60 9.79 10.34
C THR A 203 0.63 9.25 9.31
N TYR A 204 0.17 10.10 8.39
CA TYR A 204 -0.77 9.75 7.33
C TYR A 204 -0.05 9.16 6.13
N LEU A 205 -0.01 7.83 6.08
CA LEU A 205 0.69 7.04 5.07
C LEU A 205 0.06 7.19 3.68
N ALA A 206 0.89 7.13 2.64
CA ALA A 206 0.40 6.83 1.30
C ALA A 206 -0.12 5.39 1.22
N THR A 207 -1.05 5.13 0.32
CA THR A 207 -1.67 3.80 0.16
C THR A 207 -0.65 2.66 0.00
N ILE A 208 0.40 2.85 -0.80
CA ILE A 208 1.46 1.83 -0.95
C ILE A 208 2.28 1.61 0.33
N GLU A 209 2.49 2.65 1.13
CA GLU A 209 3.18 2.53 2.42
C GLU A 209 2.29 1.81 3.43
N ALA A 210 0.99 2.11 3.47
CA ALA A 210 0.03 1.41 4.31
C ALA A 210 -0.01 -0.09 3.97
N VAL A 211 -0.04 -0.43 2.68
CA VAL A 211 0.06 -1.82 2.21
C VAL A 211 1.37 -2.46 2.67
N TYR A 212 2.52 -1.81 2.44
CA TYR A 212 3.83 -2.34 2.83
C TYR A 212 3.92 -2.58 4.34
N TYR A 213 3.53 -1.59 5.15
CA TYR A 213 3.65 -1.68 6.60
C TYR A 213 2.67 -2.68 7.21
N PHE A 214 1.45 -2.78 6.68
CA PHE A 214 0.52 -3.85 7.06
C PHE A 214 1.14 -5.22 6.83
N LEU A 215 1.71 -5.46 5.65
CA LEU A 215 2.34 -6.74 5.31
C LEU A 215 3.56 -7.04 6.16
N LYS A 216 4.34 -6.01 6.52
CA LYS A 216 5.50 -6.15 7.41
C LYS A 216 5.09 -6.51 8.83
N ASP A 217 4.06 -5.86 9.36
CA ASP A 217 3.50 -6.19 10.67
C ASP A 217 2.90 -7.61 10.64
N LEU A 218 2.15 -7.96 9.60
CA LEU A 218 1.64 -9.31 9.39
C LEU A 218 2.76 -10.36 9.34
N HIS A 219 3.86 -10.07 8.63
CA HIS A 219 5.02 -10.95 8.56
C HIS A 219 5.58 -11.24 9.96
N SER A 220 5.81 -10.19 10.75
CA SER A 220 6.44 -10.28 12.05
C SER A 220 5.66 -11.11 13.08
N HIS A 221 4.34 -11.28 12.87
CA HIS A 221 3.49 -12.03 13.79
C HIS A 221 3.15 -13.45 13.32
N TYR A 222 3.16 -13.71 12.01
CA TYR A 222 2.61 -14.95 11.43
C TYR A 222 3.58 -15.72 10.55
N PHE A 223 4.76 -15.19 10.27
CA PHE A 223 5.73 -15.79 9.35
C PHE A 223 7.12 -15.86 9.99
N SER A 224 8.07 -16.44 9.25
CA SER A 224 9.47 -16.54 9.67
C SER A 224 10.16 -15.17 9.72
N GLU A 225 11.47 -15.15 9.91
CA GLU A 225 12.25 -13.91 9.83
C GLU A 225 12.01 -13.18 8.49
N TYR A 226 11.76 -11.87 8.58
CA TYR A 226 11.55 -11.00 7.42
C TYR A 226 12.88 -10.73 6.72
N THR A 227 12.99 -11.12 5.45
CA THR A 227 14.20 -10.96 4.64
C THR A 227 14.01 -10.02 3.44
N GLY A 228 12.97 -9.17 3.48
CA GLY A 228 12.71 -8.18 2.43
C GLY A 228 11.67 -8.63 1.40
N GLU A 229 10.83 -9.61 1.75
CA GLU A 229 9.83 -10.24 0.87
C GLU A 229 8.94 -9.22 0.16
N TYR A 230 8.67 -8.08 0.82
CA TYR A 230 7.75 -7.06 0.34
C TYR A 230 8.43 -5.72 0.03
N ASP A 231 9.75 -5.59 0.20
CA ASP A 231 10.46 -4.31 0.01
C ASP A 231 10.30 -3.77 -1.41
N ASN A 232 10.23 -4.68 -2.40
CA ASN A 232 9.98 -4.33 -3.79
C ASN A 232 8.59 -3.72 -4.06
N LEU A 233 7.63 -3.76 -3.12
CA LEU A 233 6.39 -2.97 -3.23
C LEU A 233 6.69 -1.47 -3.28
N LEU A 234 7.82 -1.05 -2.71
CA LEU A 234 8.27 0.34 -2.70
C LEU A 234 9.23 0.66 -3.87
N PHE A 235 9.34 -0.21 -4.89
CA PHE A 235 10.20 0.01 -6.06
C PHE A 235 9.91 1.34 -6.76
N PHE A 236 8.68 1.53 -7.25
CA PHE A 236 8.30 2.81 -7.88
C PHE A 236 8.28 3.96 -6.86
N PHE A 237 7.85 3.71 -5.62
CA PHE A 237 7.74 4.72 -4.58
C PHE A 237 9.09 5.35 -4.25
N SER A 238 10.09 4.52 -3.96
CA SER A 238 11.43 4.96 -3.57
C SER A 238 12.17 5.67 -4.70
N PHE A 239 12.00 5.22 -5.95
CA PHE A 239 12.52 5.91 -7.11
C PHE A 239 11.92 7.32 -7.28
N LEU A 240 10.58 7.43 -7.22
CA LEU A 240 9.90 8.73 -7.33
C LEU A 240 10.28 9.67 -6.17
N HIS A 241 10.37 9.14 -4.94
CA HIS A 241 10.83 9.88 -3.78
C HIS A 241 12.24 10.46 -4.01
N LYS A 242 13.18 9.65 -4.50
CA LYS A 242 14.55 10.09 -4.87
C LYS A 242 14.52 11.22 -5.91
N LEU A 243 13.73 11.07 -6.98
CA LEU A 243 13.63 12.10 -8.03
C LEU A 243 13.11 13.43 -7.50
N ILE A 244 12.07 13.38 -6.66
CA ILE A 244 11.44 14.59 -6.13
C ILE A 244 12.34 15.29 -5.12
N ASN A 245 13.04 14.54 -4.26
CA ASN A 245 13.99 15.16 -3.33
C ASN A 245 15.18 15.77 -4.06
N LYS A 246 15.70 15.13 -5.11
CA LYS A 246 16.73 15.72 -5.99
C LYS A 246 16.23 17.02 -6.63
N ALA A 247 14.98 17.05 -7.08
CA ALA A 247 14.37 18.26 -7.65
C ALA A 247 14.17 19.38 -6.61
N LYS A 248 13.75 19.05 -5.38
CA LYS A 248 13.62 20.01 -4.28
C LYS A 248 14.98 20.62 -3.90
N GLN A 249 16.02 19.79 -3.79
CA GLN A 249 17.38 20.23 -3.51
C GLN A 249 17.90 21.17 -4.61
N ALA A 250 17.72 20.81 -5.88
CA ALA A 250 18.09 21.68 -7.00
C ALA A 250 17.33 23.02 -7.02
N ALA A 251 16.12 23.05 -6.46
CA ALA A 251 15.29 24.25 -6.33
C ALA A 251 15.52 25.04 -5.02
N GLY A 252 16.45 24.62 -4.15
CA GLY A 252 16.74 25.28 -2.87
C GLY A 252 15.61 25.16 -1.83
N LYS A 253 14.75 24.14 -1.93
CA LYS A 253 13.57 23.94 -1.06
C LYS A 253 13.75 22.79 -0.06
N VAL A 254 14.93 22.70 0.56
CA VAL A 254 15.21 21.68 1.59
C VAL A 254 14.62 22.11 2.91
#